data_AF-A0A955S3E0-F1
#
_entry.id   AF-A0A955S3E0-F1
#
_cell.length_a   1.000
_cell.length_b   1.000
_cell.length_c   1.000
_cell.angle_alpha   90.00
_cell.angle_beta   90.00
_cell.angle_gamma   90.00
#
_symmetry.space_group_name_H-M   'P 1'
#
loop_
_entity.id
_entity.type
_entity.pdbx_description
1 polymer ?
#
loop_
_entity_poly.entity_id
_entity_poly.type
_entity_poly.pdbx_seq_one_letter_code
_entity_poly.pdbx_strand_id
1 'polypeptide(L)'
;MSRCLFAIVVGCLVACTVRPSEAATEWKYRKGTHFIIQYEQDISDNLASDTLREAERFYDTLARQIGYTRYRKFWTWDQRVKIVLYADQEAYVRETGLPAWSGGGATQYHRQLKSRAIVSYRQERDFLNKILPHEISHLILADFFGRTPVPLWFNEGVAQLQESGKVAEAQRLITKVAGIGYVIPLESLVRMDVRFQTNQGVVLIFYAQSVSIIDFLISQHGNLRFQNLCRFMREGLPFRRALGKAYTGIFDSPAQLEEKWLYSVKN
;
A
#
# COMPACT_ATOMS: atom_id res chain seq x y z
N MET A 1 -36.12 -36.33 -66.37
CA MET A 1 -37.12 -35.66 -65.50
C MET A 1 -36.44 -34.42 -64.93
N SER A 2 -36.43 -33.25 -65.58
CA SER A 2 -37.52 -32.24 -65.62
C SER A 2 -38.13 -31.95 -64.26
N ARG A 3 -37.74 -30.86 -63.56
CA ARG A 3 -38.34 -29.51 -63.63
C ARG A 3 -37.87 -28.57 -62.50
N CYS A 4 -37.81 -27.28 -62.85
CA CYS A 4 -37.51 -26.09 -62.05
C CYS A 4 -38.60 -25.66 -61.04
N LEU A 5 -38.25 -24.58 -60.31
CA LEU A 5 -39.05 -23.53 -59.61
C LEU A 5 -39.07 -23.69 -58.07
N PHE A 6 -38.81 -22.70 -57.21
CA PHE A 6 -39.02 -21.24 -57.26
C PHE A 6 -37.96 -20.47 -56.44
N ALA A 7 -37.75 -19.20 -56.80
CA ALA A 7 -36.93 -18.21 -56.08
C ALA A 7 -37.66 -17.61 -54.86
N ILE A 8 -36.90 -17.29 -53.80
CA ILE A 8 -37.16 -16.12 -52.94
C ILE A 8 -35.81 -15.49 -52.60
N VAL A 9 -35.60 -14.26 -53.07
CA VAL A 9 -34.54 -13.35 -52.65
C VAL A 9 -34.98 -12.73 -51.33
N VAL A 10 -34.26 -13.00 -50.23
CA VAL A 10 -34.33 -12.18 -49.02
C VAL A 10 -33.00 -11.45 -48.90
N GLY A 11 -33.04 -10.14 -49.19
CA GLY A 11 -31.92 -9.25 -48.95
C GLY A 11 -31.67 -9.14 -47.45
N CYS A 12 -30.58 -9.75 -46.97
CA CYS A 12 -30.03 -9.39 -45.67
C CYS A 12 -29.35 -8.03 -45.82
N LEU A 13 -30.06 -6.98 -45.35
CA LEU A 13 -29.42 -5.75 -44.92
C LEU A 13 -28.40 -6.11 -43.84
N VAL A 14 -27.12 -6.17 -44.22
CA VAL A 14 -26.02 -6.13 -43.26
C VAL A 14 -26.05 -4.72 -42.69
N ALA A 15 -26.75 -4.55 -41.57
CA ALA A 15 -26.57 -3.39 -40.72
C ALA A 15 -25.12 -3.45 -40.21
N CYS A 16 -24.23 -2.71 -40.87
CA CYS A 16 -22.95 -2.33 -40.29
C CYS A 16 -23.27 -1.53 -39.03
N THR A 17 -23.33 -2.22 -37.88
CA THR A 17 -23.27 -1.57 -36.59
C THR A 17 -21.87 -1.01 -36.47
N VAL A 18 -21.73 0.26 -36.82
CA VAL A 18 -20.56 1.06 -36.47
C VAL A 18 -20.46 0.95 -34.94
N ARG A 19 -19.48 0.18 -34.44
CA ARG A 19 -19.11 0.26 -33.03
C ARG A 19 -18.78 1.73 -32.78
N PRO A 20 -19.43 2.40 -31.82
CA PRO A 20 -18.99 3.73 -31.43
C PRO A 20 -17.50 3.61 -31.09
N SER A 21 -16.66 4.42 -31.73
CA SER A 21 -15.27 4.53 -31.31
C SER A 21 -15.31 4.92 -29.84
N GLU A 22 -14.70 4.14 -28.95
CA GLU A 22 -14.46 4.57 -27.59
C GLU A 22 -13.81 5.96 -27.69
N ALA A 23 -14.54 6.99 -27.28
CA ALA A 23 -14.00 8.32 -27.23
C ALA A 23 -12.73 8.24 -26.38
N ALA A 24 -11.59 8.66 -26.94
CA ALA A 24 -10.33 8.57 -26.22
C ALA A 24 -10.49 9.27 -24.86
N THR A 25 -10.27 8.54 -23.78
CA THR A 25 -10.39 9.05 -22.41
C THR A 25 -9.55 10.32 -22.28
N GLU A 26 -10.21 11.46 -22.04
CA GLU A 26 -9.51 12.73 -21.85
C GLU A 26 -9.01 12.82 -20.40
N TRP A 27 -7.70 12.93 -20.24
CA TRP A 27 -7.04 12.94 -18.93
C TRP A 27 -6.69 14.36 -18.48
N LYS A 28 -6.99 14.67 -17.23
CA LYS A 28 -6.53 15.86 -16.52
C LYS A 28 -5.36 15.54 -15.59
N TYR A 29 -4.62 16.59 -15.24
CA TYR A 29 -3.44 16.47 -14.39
C TYR A 29 -3.41 17.53 -13.29
N ARG A 30 -2.97 17.13 -12.10
CA ARG A 30 -2.53 18.03 -11.02
C ARG A 30 -1.12 17.64 -10.60
N LYS A 31 -0.25 18.62 -10.45
CA LYS A 31 1.18 18.39 -10.18
C LYS A 31 1.53 18.99 -8.83
N GLY A 32 2.15 18.19 -7.98
CA GLY A 32 2.82 18.63 -6.75
C GLY A 32 4.33 18.46 -6.85
N THR A 33 4.93 18.47 -5.66
CA THR A 33 6.38 18.31 -5.46
C THR A 33 6.78 16.87 -5.68
N HIS A 34 6.06 15.93 -5.07
CA HIS A 34 6.37 14.50 -5.06
C HIS A 34 5.46 13.65 -5.94
N PHE A 35 4.30 14.20 -6.31
CA PHE A 35 3.26 13.46 -7.02
C PHE A 35 2.74 14.19 -8.27
N ILE A 36 2.21 13.40 -9.20
CA ILE A 36 1.36 13.86 -10.29
C ILE A 36 0.07 13.07 -10.22
N ILE A 37 -1.05 13.74 -9.99
CA ILE A 37 -2.38 13.12 -10.09
C ILE A 37 -2.80 13.17 -11.54
N GLN A 38 -3.11 12.02 -12.11
CA GLN A 38 -3.72 11.83 -13.41
C GLN A 38 -5.14 11.30 -13.18
N TYR A 39 -6.15 11.97 -13.72
CA TYR A 39 -7.55 11.65 -13.44
C TYR A 39 -8.43 11.91 -14.66
N GLU A 40 -9.47 11.11 -14.83
CA GLU A 40 -10.40 11.25 -15.96
C GLU A 40 -11.21 12.56 -15.88
N GLN A 41 -11.64 13.08 -17.03
CA GLN A 41 -12.25 14.41 -17.16
C GLN A 41 -13.50 14.62 -16.28
N ASP A 42 -14.26 13.55 -16.05
CA ASP A 42 -15.49 13.49 -15.25
C ASP A 42 -15.24 13.44 -13.73
N ILE A 43 -14.00 13.18 -13.33
CA ILE A 43 -13.58 13.26 -11.93
C ILE A 43 -13.40 14.73 -11.54
N SER A 44 -13.94 15.10 -10.37
CA SER A 44 -13.90 16.48 -9.90
C SER A 44 -12.48 16.95 -9.60
N ASP A 45 -12.18 18.20 -9.95
CA ASP A 45 -10.89 18.82 -9.64
C ASP A 45 -10.63 18.91 -8.12
N ASN A 46 -11.69 18.93 -7.31
CA ASN A 46 -11.59 18.90 -5.85
C ASN A 46 -11.04 17.56 -5.37
N LEU A 47 -11.55 16.42 -5.90
CA LEU A 47 -11.02 15.11 -5.52
C LEU A 47 -9.54 15.00 -5.88
N ALA A 48 -9.13 15.42 -7.08
CA ALA A 48 -7.73 15.40 -7.47
C ALA A 48 -6.84 16.31 -6.59
N SER A 49 -7.36 17.46 -6.18
CA SER A 49 -6.66 18.39 -5.28
C SER A 49 -6.53 17.83 -3.86
N ASP A 50 -7.57 17.18 -3.36
CA ASP A 50 -7.56 16.48 -2.07
C ASP A 50 -6.58 15.30 -2.10
N THR A 51 -6.60 14.47 -3.15
CA THR A 51 -5.62 13.39 -3.35
C THR A 51 -4.20 13.92 -3.34
N LEU A 52 -3.92 15.01 -4.06
CA LEU A 52 -2.57 15.59 -4.09
C LEU A 52 -2.14 16.07 -2.71
N ARG A 53 -3.00 16.82 -2.01
CA ARG A 53 -2.70 17.35 -0.68
C ARG A 53 -2.42 16.24 0.32
N GLU A 54 -3.25 15.20 0.35
CA GLU A 54 -3.07 14.06 1.26
C GLU A 54 -1.81 13.27 0.92
N ALA A 55 -1.53 13.03 -0.37
CA ALA A 55 -0.32 12.33 -0.80
C ALA A 55 0.96 13.05 -0.35
N GLU A 56 1.05 14.37 -0.55
CA GLU A 56 2.19 15.18 -0.10
C GLU A 56 2.35 15.14 1.42
N ARG A 57 1.24 15.25 2.17
CA ARG A 57 1.24 15.15 3.65
C ARG A 57 1.75 13.78 4.11
N PHE A 58 1.30 12.69 3.49
CA PHE A 58 1.73 11.35 3.86
C PHE A 58 3.19 11.10 3.50
N TYR A 59 3.66 11.58 2.35
CA TYR A 59 5.07 11.53 1.99
C TYR A 59 5.94 12.20 3.07
N ASP A 60 5.61 13.42 3.48
CA ASP A 60 6.38 14.14 4.51
C ASP A 60 6.32 13.46 5.88
N THR A 61 5.17 12.88 6.23
CA THR A 61 4.98 12.16 7.49
C THR A 61 5.82 10.89 7.53
N LEU A 62 5.69 10.04 6.52
CA LEU A 62 6.44 8.79 6.40
C LEU A 62 7.94 9.03 6.26
N ALA A 63 8.33 10.02 5.45
CA ALA A 63 9.73 10.37 5.27
C ALA A 63 10.38 10.79 6.59
N ARG A 64 9.66 11.55 7.44
CA ARG A 64 10.12 11.87 8.79
C ARG A 64 10.07 10.65 9.72
N GLN A 65 9.04 9.81 9.64
CA GLN A 65 8.92 8.63 10.50
C GLN A 65 10.10 7.66 10.33
N ILE A 66 10.46 7.33 9.09
CA ILE A 66 11.55 6.36 8.83
C ILE A 66 12.94 7.00 8.73
N GLY A 67 13.04 8.33 8.77
CA GLY A 67 14.32 9.05 8.62
C GLY A 67 14.80 9.18 7.17
N TYR A 68 13.86 9.13 6.21
CA TYR A 68 14.08 9.28 4.77
C TYR A 68 14.55 10.68 4.37
N THR A 69 14.29 11.72 5.19
CA THR A 69 14.62 13.13 4.87
C THR A 69 16.10 13.40 4.61
N ARG A 70 16.99 12.47 4.96
CA ARG A 70 18.44 12.55 4.71
C ARG A 70 18.89 11.77 3.46
N TYR A 71 17.96 11.24 2.67
CA TYR A 71 18.24 10.40 1.51
C TYR A 71 18.10 11.16 0.18
N ARG A 72 18.82 10.72 -0.86
CA ARG A 72 18.99 11.49 -2.11
C ARG A 72 17.94 11.21 -3.21
N LYS A 73 17.05 10.23 -3.04
CA LYS A 73 16.01 9.88 -4.03
C LYS A 73 14.69 10.58 -3.74
N PHE A 74 14.71 11.91 -3.72
CA PHE A 74 13.48 12.70 -3.59
C PHE A 74 12.62 12.48 -4.84
N TRP A 75 11.32 12.25 -4.66
CA TRP A 75 10.36 12.03 -5.75
C TRP A 75 10.06 13.32 -6.53
N THR A 76 11.07 14.10 -6.88
CA THR A 76 10.92 15.42 -7.50
C THR A 76 11.07 15.34 -9.02
N TRP A 77 10.67 16.39 -9.73
CA TRP A 77 10.88 16.54 -11.18
C TRP A 77 10.29 15.38 -12.00
N ASP A 78 11.15 14.62 -12.69
CA ASP A 78 10.82 13.45 -13.52
C ASP A 78 10.60 12.17 -12.69
N GLN A 79 11.02 12.17 -11.43
CA GLN A 79 10.89 11.05 -10.51
C GLN A 79 9.59 11.08 -9.69
N ARG A 80 8.66 11.99 -9.96
CA ARG A 80 7.37 12.02 -9.24
C ARG A 80 6.58 10.74 -9.42
N VAL A 81 5.95 10.28 -8.34
CA VAL A 81 5.01 9.15 -8.39
C VAL A 81 3.73 9.62 -9.06
N LYS A 82 3.21 8.82 -9.99
CA LYS A 82 1.92 9.10 -10.63
C LYS A 82 0.80 8.45 -9.84
N ILE A 83 -0.25 9.19 -9.50
CA ILE A 83 -1.46 8.63 -8.90
C ILE A 83 -2.55 8.71 -9.96
N VAL A 84 -3.06 7.56 -10.39
CA VAL A 84 -4.10 7.47 -11.42
C VAL A 84 -5.44 7.19 -10.76
N LEU A 85 -6.42 8.04 -11.05
CA LEU A 85 -7.81 7.87 -10.64
C LEU A 85 -8.66 7.55 -11.86
N TYR A 86 -9.19 6.32 -11.90
CA TYR A 86 -10.14 5.88 -12.91
C TYR A 86 -11.57 6.32 -12.58
N ALA A 87 -12.41 6.47 -13.59
CA ALA A 87 -13.80 6.94 -13.46
C ALA A 87 -14.64 6.01 -12.58
N ASP A 88 -14.38 4.70 -12.66
CA ASP A 88 -15.04 3.65 -11.90
C ASP A 88 -14.19 2.39 -11.69
N GLN A 89 -14.73 1.46 -10.90
CA GLN A 89 -14.09 0.18 -10.59
C GLN A 89 -13.93 -0.69 -11.84
N GLU A 90 -14.84 -0.62 -12.81
CA GLU A 90 -14.76 -1.42 -14.03
C GLU A 90 -13.57 -0.96 -14.90
N ALA A 91 -13.41 0.35 -15.07
CA ALA A 91 -12.24 0.95 -15.71
C ALA A 91 -10.96 0.60 -14.95
N TYR A 92 -10.94 0.72 -13.63
CA TYR A 92 -9.79 0.33 -12.81
C TYR A 92 -9.39 -1.15 -13.03
N VAL A 93 -10.34 -2.09 -12.95
CA VAL A 93 -10.05 -3.52 -13.14
C VAL A 93 -9.58 -3.79 -14.58
N ARG A 94 -10.23 -3.20 -15.57
CA ARG A 94 -9.89 -3.38 -16.99
C ARG A 94 -8.49 -2.86 -17.32
N GLU A 95 -8.15 -1.65 -16.85
CA GLU A 95 -6.89 -0.98 -17.20
C GLU A 95 -5.69 -1.49 -16.39
N THR A 96 -5.92 -1.91 -15.13
CA THR A 96 -4.84 -2.35 -14.24
C THR A 96 -4.66 -3.87 -14.20
N GLY A 97 -5.72 -4.63 -14.48
CA GLY A 97 -5.77 -6.08 -14.27
C GLY A 97 -5.81 -6.50 -12.80
N LEU A 98 -5.92 -5.55 -11.87
CA LEU A 98 -6.05 -5.84 -10.44
C LEU A 98 -7.45 -6.40 -10.13
N PRO A 99 -7.59 -7.27 -9.11
CA PRO A 99 -8.88 -7.84 -8.75
C PRO A 99 -9.90 -6.77 -8.34
N ALA A 100 -11.18 -6.99 -8.65
CA ALA A 100 -12.26 -6.06 -8.28
C ALA A 100 -12.39 -5.81 -6.77
N TRP A 101 -11.96 -6.75 -5.92
CA TRP A 101 -11.96 -6.55 -4.48
C TRP A 101 -10.86 -5.59 -3.99
N SER A 102 -9.88 -5.25 -4.83
CA SER A 102 -8.82 -4.29 -4.49
C SER A 102 -9.30 -2.86 -4.70
N GLY A 103 -9.19 -2.03 -3.67
CA GLY A 103 -9.51 -0.59 -3.77
C GLY A 103 -8.39 0.24 -4.42
N GLY A 104 -7.21 -0.35 -4.58
CA GLY A 104 -6.06 0.27 -5.25
C GLY A 104 -4.81 -0.59 -5.14
N GLY A 105 -3.70 -0.05 -5.66
CA GLY A 105 -2.39 -0.69 -5.52
C GLY A 105 -1.25 0.19 -6.02
N ALA A 106 -0.02 -0.12 -5.57
CA ALA A 106 1.19 0.50 -6.07
C ALA A 106 2.03 -0.42 -6.96
N THR A 107 2.80 0.20 -7.85
CA THR A 107 3.88 -0.46 -8.58
C THR A 107 5.12 0.41 -8.63
N GLN A 108 6.30 -0.20 -8.46
CA GLN A 108 7.57 0.48 -8.63
C GLN A 108 7.84 0.87 -10.09
N TYR A 109 7.18 0.21 -11.06
CA TYR A 109 7.31 0.52 -12.47
C TYR A 109 6.04 0.18 -13.25
N HIS A 110 5.24 1.21 -13.52
CA HIS A 110 4.09 1.13 -14.41
C HIS A 110 4.53 1.26 -15.87
N ARG A 111 4.36 0.18 -16.65
CA ARG A 111 4.92 0.07 -18.02
C ARG A 111 4.47 1.19 -18.95
N GLN A 112 3.19 1.51 -18.97
CA GLN A 112 2.63 2.53 -19.87
C GLN A 112 3.05 3.95 -19.45
N LEU A 113 3.16 4.18 -18.13
CA LEU A 113 3.45 5.51 -17.57
C LEU A 113 4.95 5.77 -17.43
N LYS A 114 5.77 4.72 -17.54
CA LYS A 114 7.23 4.71 -17.30
C LYS A 114 7.62 5.38 -15.99
N SER A 115 6.84 5.16 -14.93
CA SER A 115 7.06 5.71 -13.59
C SER A 115 6.52 4.77 -12.53
N ARG A 116 6.88 5.01 -11.26
CA ARG A 116 6.13 4.50 -10.12
C ARG A 116 4.69 5.00 -10.21
N ALA A 117 3.74 4.13 -9.88
CA ALA A 117 2.34 4.50 -9.89
C ALA A 117 1.58 3.97 -8.68
N ILE A 118 0.58 4.72 -8.26
CA ILE A 118 -0.52 4.29 -7.40
C ILE A 118 -1.79 4.41 -8.24
N VAL A 119 -2.64 3.39 -8.21
CA VAL A 119 -3.87 3.33 -9.00
C VAL A 119 -5.07 3.13 -8.07
N SER A 120 -6.18 3.80 -8.36
CA SER A 120 -7.47 3.62 -7.67
C SER A 120 -8.60 4.21 -8.54
N TYR A 121 -9.83 4.22 -8.04
CA TYR A 121 -11.01 4.70 -8.76
C TYR A 121 -11.85 5.65 -7.88
N ARG A 122 -12.64 6.51 -8.54
CA ARG A 122 -13.37 7.61 -7.90
C ARG A 122 -14.26 7.21 -6.71
N GLN A 123 -14.89 6.04 -6.77
CA GLN A 123 -15.87 5.56 -5.79
C GLN A 123 -15.22 4.92 -4.57
N GLU A 124 -13.90 4.71 -4.56
CA GLU A 124 -13.19 4.09 -3.45
C GLU A 124 -13.10 5.05 -2.25
N ARG A 125 -14.02 4.86 -1.30
CA ARG A 125 -14.20 5.77 -0.15
C ARG A 125 -13.03 5.76 0.81
N ASP A 126 -12.36 4.61 0.93
CA ASP A 126 -11.22 4.45 1.83
C ASP A 126 -9.88 4.82 1.17
N PHE A 127 -9.91 5.30 -0.08
CA PHE A 127 -8.68 5.60 -0.83
C PHE A 127 -7.80 6.61 -0.10
N LEU A 128 -8.32 7.81 0.17
CA LEU A 128 -7.50 8.90 0.72
C LEU A 128 -6.91 8.59 2.10
N ASN A 129 -7.66 7.88 2.95
CA ASN A 129 -7.34 7.75 4.37
C ASN A 129 -6.76 6.38 4.75
N LYS A 130 -6.84 5.38 3.88
CA LYS A 130 -6.32 4.03 4.13
C LYS A 130 -5.40 3.57 3.01
N ILE A 131 -5.90 3.47 1.78
CA ILE A 131 -5.15 2.85 0.68
C ILE A 131 -3.99 3.74 0.23
N LEU A 132 -4.23 5.03 -0.02
CA LEU A 132 -3.20 5.97 -0.43
C LEU A 132 -1.99 6.01 0.53
N PRO A 133 -2.16 6.20 1.85
CA PRO A 133 -1.02 6.15 2.76
C PRO A 133 -0.34 4.78 2.83
N HIS A 134 -1.10 3.68 2.72
CA HIS A 134 -0.56 2.33 2.67
C HIS A 134 0.37 2.14 1.45
N GLU A 135 -0.11 2.51 0.27
CA GLU A 135 0.63 2.38 -0.99
C GLU A 135 1.84 3.32 -1.07
N ILE A 136 1.73 4.54 -0.55
CA ILE A 136 2.89 5.45 -0.41
C ILE A 136 3.96 4.82 0.50
N SER A 137 3.56 4.15 1.58
CA SER A 137 4.49 3.48 2.50
C SER A 137 5.31 2.42 1.79
N HIS A 138 4.69 1.56 0.99
CA HIS A 138 5.38 0.53 0.21
C HIS A 138 6.42 1.14 -0.73
N LEU A 139 6.05 2.19 -1.47
CA LEU A 139 6.97 2.86 -2.40
C LEU A 139 8.15 3.52 -1.68
N ILE A 140 7.89 4.24 -0.57
CA ILE A 140 8.95 4.89 0.22
C ILE A 140 9.88 3.84 0.83
N LEU A 141 9.35 2.77 1.41
CA LEU A 141 10.15 1.70 2.02
C LEU A 141 11.01 1.00 0.95
N ALA A 142 10.46 0.71 -0.21
CA ALA A 142 11.20 0.09 -1.29
C ALA A 142 12.35 0.98 -1.80
N ASP A 143 12.16 2.31 -1.88
CA ASP A 143 13.23 3.24 -2.21
C ASP A 143 14.29 3.38 -1.11
N PHE A 144 13.84 3.40 0.14
CA PHE A 144 14.69 3.57 1.31
C PHE A 144 15.60 2.36 1.52
N PHE A 145 15.06 1.15 1.44
CA PHE A 145 15.80 -0.10 1.62
C PHE A 145 16.52 -0.56 0.35
N GLY A 146 16.04 -0.16 -0.84
CA GLY A 146 16.64 -0.53 -2.11
C GLY A 146 16.64 -2.04 -2.30
N ARG A 147 17.84 -2.65 -2.33
CA ARG A 147 18.01 -4.11 -2.46
C ARG A 147 18.04 -4.87 -1.14
N THR A 148 18.06 -4.15 -0.02
CA THR A 148 18.12 -4.77 1.29
C THR A 148 16.76 -5.37 1.63
N PRO A 149 16.68 -6.68 1.94
CA PRO A 149 15.41 -7.32 2.25
C PRO A 149 14.83 -6.78 3.56
N VAL A 150 13.52 -6.50 3.54
CA VAL A 150 12.75 -6.06 4.70
C VAL A 150 11.80 -7.18 5.11
N PRO A 151 11.74 -7.57 6.41
CA PRO A 151 10.74 -8.52 6.88
C PRO A 151 9.32 -8.06 6.52
N LEU A 152 8.49 -8.98 6.05
CA LEU A 152 7.15 -8.65 5.55
C LEU A 152 6.29 -7.98 6.63
N TRP A 153 6.33 -8.49 7.86
CA TRP A 153 5.60 -7.90 9.00
C TRP A 153 5.98 -6.44 9.24
N PHE A 154 7.25 -6.08 9.02
CA PHE A 154 7.73 -4.72 9.23
C PHE A 154 7.20 -3.80 8.13
N ASN A 155 7.25 -4.26 6.88
CA ASN A 155 6.74 -3.51 5.73
C ASN A 155 5.22 -3.25 5.88
N GLU A 156 4.45 -4.32 6.10
CA GLU A 156 3.00 -4.25 6.31
C GLU A 156 2.64 -3.45 7.57
N GLY A 157 3.37 -3.65 8.67
CA GLY A 157 3.14 -2.92 9.92
C GLY A 157 3.31 -1.42 9.75
N VAL A 158 4.34 -0.96 9.04
CA VAL A 158 4.54 0.47 8.75
C VAL A 158 3.46 1.01 7.82
N ALA A 159 3.09 0.27 6.77
CA ALA A 159 2.05 0.69 5.83
C ALA A 159 0.68 0.81 6.50
N GLN A 160 0.28 -0.22 7.25
CA GLN A 160 -0.99 -0.25 7.96
C GLN A 160 -1.04 0.72 9.15
N LEU A 161 0.11 1.08 9.76
CA LEU A 161 0.13 2.13 10.79
C LEU A 161 -0.41 3.46 10.26
N GLN A 162 -0.25 3.75 8.97
CA GLN A 162 -0.71 4.99 8.36
C GLN A 162 -2.20 4.98 7.97
N GLU A 163 -2.86 3.82 8.04
CA GLU A 163 -4.28 3.70 7.75
C GLU A 163 -5.12 4.28 8.90
N SER A 164 -6.06 5.15 8.56
CA SER A 164 -6.98 5.73 9.55
C SER A 164 -7.75 4.65 10.32
N GLY A 165 -7.69 4.72 11.66
CA GLY A 165 -8.35 3.79 12.58
C GLY A 165 -7.62 2.47 12.84
N LYS A 166 -6.58 2.15 12.05
CA LYS A 166 -5.95 0.82 12.05
C LYS A 166 -5.20 0.48 13.34
N VAL A 167 -4.55 1.47 13.96
CA VAL A 167 -3.90 1.30 15.27
C VAL A 167 -4.91 0.87 16.34
N ALA A 168 -6.07 1.53 16.39
CA ALA A 168 -7.12 1.20 17.35
C ALA A 168 -7.76 -0.18 17.08
N GLU A 169 -7.95 -0.55 15.81
CA GLU A 169 -8.41 -1.89 15.42
C GLU A 169 -7.41 -2.98 15.81
N ALA A 170 -6.13 -2.77 15.50
CA ALA A 170 -5.05 -3.68 15.86
C ALA A 170 -4.96 -3.85 17.38
N GLN A 171 -5.00 -2.75 18.14
CA GLN A 171 -4.93 -2.79 19.60
C GLN A 171 -6.09 -3.58 20.21
N ARG A 172 -7.33 -3.36 19.75
CA ARG A 172 -8.50 -4.13 20.22
C ARG A 172 -8.33 -5.63 20.00
N LEU A 173 -7.85 -6.03 18.83
CA LEU A 173 -7.63 -7.44 18.53
C LEU A 173 -6.48 -8.01 19.36
N ILE A 174 -5.35 -7.32 19.43
CA ILE A 174 -4.14 -7.78 20.14
C ILE A 174 -4.36 -7.92 21.63
N THR A 175 -5.01 -6.95 22.29
CA THR A 175 -5.36 -7.09 23.72
C THR A 175 -6.19 -8.36 23.97
N LYS A 176 -7.14 -8.67 23.08
CA LYS A 176 -7.94 -9.91 23.19
C LYS A 176 -7.10 -11.17 23.00
N VAL A 177 -6.31 -11.27 21.92
CA VAL A 177 -5.56 -12.51 21.63
C VAL A 177 -4.35 -12.70 22.55
N ALA A 178 -3.71 -11.63 22.99
CA ALA A 178 -2.62 -11.69 23.96
C ALA A 178 -3.10 -12.17 25.34
N GLY A 179 -4.32 -11.78 25.75
CA GLY A 179 -4.94 -12.24 27.00
C GLY A 179 -5.14 -13.76 27.07
N ILE A 180 -5.33 -14.41 25.93
CA ILE A 180 -5.49 -15.88 25.82
C ILE A 180 -4.25 -16.61 25.28
N GLY A 181 -3.14 -15.90 25.05
CA GLY A 181 -1.88 -16.49 24.59
C GLY A 181 -1.81 -16.85 23.11
N TYR A 182 -2.70 -16.31 22.27
CA TYR A 182 -2.80 -16.61 20.83
C TYR A 182 -2.05 -15.59 19.94
N VAL A 183 -0.92 -15.06 20.40
CA VAL A 183 -0.04 -14.20 19.58
C VAL A 183 0.94 -15.03 18.77
N ILE A 184 1.45 -14.49 17.67
CA ILE A 184 2.53 -15.12 16.90
C ILE A 184 3.85 -14.79 17.62
N PRO A 185 4.70 -15.78 17.97
CA PRO A 185 6.02 -15.48 18.53
C PRO A 185 6.81 -14.57 17.60
N LEU A 186 7.42 -13.49 18.09
CA LEU A 186 8.04 -12.45 17.26
C LEU A 186 9.17 -13.02 16.40
N GLU A 187 9.91 -14.00 16.91
CA GLU A 187 10.88 -14.76 16.12
C GLU A 187 10.24 -15.42 14.89
N SER A 188 9.05 -15.99 15.03
CA SER A 188 8.29 -16.58 13.93
C SER A 188 7.72 -15.50 13.01
N LEU A 189 7.19 -14.40 13.57
CA LEU A 189 6.67 -13.27 12.79
C LEU A 189 7.74 -12.67 11.86
N VAL A 190 8.98 -12.53 12.34
CA VAL A 190 10.12 -12.01 11.56
C VAL A 190 10.43 -12.85 10.32
N ARG A 191 10.15 -14.16 10.37
CA ARG A 191 10.42 -15.10 9.27
C ARG A 191 9.18 -15.46 8.46
N MET A 192 8.00 -15.04 8.90
CA MET A 192 6.74 -15.45 8.32
C MET A 192 6.49 -14.75 6.98
N ASP A 193 6.16 -15.54 5.97
CA ASP A 193 5.57 -15.05 4.73
C ASP A 193 4.06 -15.32 4.75
N VAL A 194 3.29 -14.29 5.15
CA VAL A 194 1.84 -14.39 5.34
C VAL A 194 1.10 -14.73 4.03
N ARG A 195 1.72 -14.52 2.86
CA ARG A 195 1.10 -14.78 1.56
C ARG A 195 0.84 -16.26 1.30
N PHE A 196 1.56 -17.14 2.00
CA PHE A 196 1.36 -18.60 1.93
C PHE A 196 0.49 -19.13 3.08
N GLN A 197 -0.06 -18.26 3.93
CA GLN A 197 -0.91 -18.68 5.04
C GLN A 197 -2.37 -18.82 4.59
N THR A 198 -2.98 -19.97 4.84
CA THR A 198 -4.38 -20.25 4.52
C THR A 198 -5.33 -19.99 5.69
N ASN A 199 -4.83 -20.04 6.92
CA ASN A 199 -5.60 -19.76 8.12
C ASN A 199 -5.85 -18.24 8.27
N GLN A 200 -7.08 -17.82 8.00
CA GLN A 200 -7.50 -16.41 8.05
C GLN A 200 -7.31 -15.77 9.43
N GLY A 201 -7.45 -16.53 10.52
CA GLY A 201 -7.19 -16.04 11.87
C GLY A 201 -5.72 -15.67 12.08
N VAL A 202 -4.81 -16.51 11.59
CA VAL A 202 -3.36 -16.24 11.64
C VAL A 202 -2.99 -15.03 10.78
N VAL A 203 -3.59 -14.90 9.59
CA VAL A 203 -3.41 -13.73 8.72
C VAL A 203 -3.85 -12.45 9.44
N LEU A 204 -5.02 -12.46 10.07
CA LEU A 204 -5.54 -11.32 10.81
C LEU A 204 -4.62 -10.93 11.98
N ILE A 205 -4.13 -11.92 12.73
CA ILE A 205 -3.18 -11.71 13.84
C ILE A 205 -1.85 -11.16 13.31
N PHE A 206 -1.33 -11.68 12.20
CA PHE A 206 -0.09 -11.19 11.59
C PHE A 206 -0.14 -9.68 11.35
N TYR A 207 -1.20 -9.19 10.70
CA TYR A 207 -1.36 -7.76 10.40
C TYR A 207 -1.55 -6.93 11.66
N ALA A 208 -2.45 -7.32 12.56
CA ALA A 208 -2.71 -6.58 13.80
C ALA A 208 -1.47 -6.54 14.72
N GLN A 209 -0.75 -7.65 14.82
CA GLN A 209 0.46 -7.73 15.63
C GLN A 209 1.58 -6.88 15.03
N SER A 210 1.71 -6.87 13.70
CA SER A 210 2.67 -6.01 13.01
C SER A 210 2.43 -4.54 13.32
N VAL A 211 1.19 -4.06 13.18
CA VAL A 211 0.82 -2.68 13.51
C VAL A 211 1.07 -2.37 14.97
N SER A 212 0.63 -3.25 15.89
CA SER A 212 0.79 -3.02 17.34
C SER A 212 2.26 -2.96 17.77
N ILE A 213 3.14 -3.78 17.19
CA ILE A 213 4.58 -3.74 17.48
C ILE A 213 5.22 -2.47 16.92
N ILE A 214 4.90 -2.09 15.68
CA ILE A 214 5.44 -0.85 15.09
C ILE A 214 4.97 0.37 15.88
N ASP A 215 3.69 0.42 16.27
CA ASP A 215 3.17 1.49 17.14
C ASP A 215 3.94 1.52 18.45
N PHE A 216 4.06 0.40 19.17
CA PHE A 216 4.80 0.31 20.44
C PHE A 216 6.25 0.83 20.32
N LEU A 217 6.95 0.45 19.25
CA LEU A 217 8.33 0.89 18.98
C LEU A 217 8.45 2.41 18.78
N ILE A 218 7.39 3.07 18.32
CA ILE A 218 7.36 4.51 18.04
C ILE A 218 6.77 5.29 19.22
N SER A 219 5.58 4.89 19.68
CA SER A 219 4.77 5.60 20.69
C SER A 219 5.40 5.54 22.08
N GLN A 220 5.97 4.40 22.49
CA GLN A 220 6.55 4.23 23.82
C GLN A 220 8.06 4.51 23.89
N HIS A 221 8.76 4.34 22.76
CA HIS A 221 10.23 4.41 22.74
C HIS A 221 10.81 5.53 21.85
N GLY A 222 9.93 6.24 21.15
CA GLY A 222 10.23 7.46 20.40
C GLY A 222 10.74 7.21 18.98
N ASN A 223 10.31 8.09 18.07
CA ASN A 223 10.58 7.99 16.64
C ASN A 223 12.09 7.97 16.29
N LEU A 224 12.96 8.63 17.06
CA LEU A 224 14.41 8.63 16.78
C LEU A 224 15.01 7.22 16.82
N ARG A 225 14.55 6.35 17.73
CA ARG A 225 15.01 4.96 17.78
C ARG A 225 14.47 4.16 16.60
N PHE A 226 13.22 4.39 16.22
CA PHE A 226 12.63 3.78 15.04
C PHE A 226 13.37 4.18 13.75
N GLN A 227 13.71 5.45 13.57
CA GLN A 227 14.57 5.92 12.47
C GLN A 227 15.93 5.21 12.46
N ASN A 228 16.55 5.02 13.63
CA ASN A 228 17.81 4.30 13.73
C ASN A 228 17.66 2.82 13.38
N LEU A 229 16.58 2.16 13.79
CA LEU A 229 16.25 0.78 13.40
C LEU A 229 16.17 0.67 11.88
N CYS A 230 15.35 1.51 11.23
CA CYS A 230 15.23 1.58 9.77
C CYS A 230 16.60 1.79 9.11
N ARG A 231 17.40 2.74 9.60
CA ARG A 231 18.73 3.04 9.06
C ARG A 231 19.69 1.86 9.19
N PHE A 232 19.77 1.22 10.36
CA PHE A 232 20.65 0.07 10.56
C PHE A 232 20.25 -1.12 9.70
N MET A 233 18.94 -1.39 9.60
CA MET A 233 18.43 -2.41 8.68
C MET A 233 18.82 -2.10 7.24
N ARG A 234 18.64 -0.84 6.78
CA ARG A 234 19.04 -0.40 5.44
C ARG A 234 20.53 -0.61 5.18
N GLU A 235 21.38 -0.33 6.17
CA GLU A 235 22.84 -0.56 6.14
C GLU A 235 23.22 -2.06 6.11
N GLY A 236 22.24 -2.97 6.10
CA GLY A 236 22.42 -4.41 5.94
C GLY A 236 22.51 -5.18 7.26
N LEU A 237 22.30 -4.53 8.41
CA LEU A 237 22.23 -5.26 9.68
C LEU A 237 20.95 -6.10 9.73
N PRO A 238 21.03 -7.40 10.04
CA PRO A 238 19.84 -8.23 10.27
C PRO A 238 18.97 -7.62 11.39
N PHE A 239 17.65 -7.79 11.28
CA PHE A 239 16.67 -7.20 12.21
C PHE A 239 17.06 -7.34 13.69
N ARG A 240 17.43 -8.54 14.15
CA ARG A 240 17.89 -8.77 15.54
C ARG A 240 19.01 -7.81 15.96
N ARG A 241 20.03 -7.65 15.12
CA ARG A 241 21.20 -6.80 15.43
C ARG A 241 20.85 -5.32 15.31
N ALA A 242 20.04 -4.96 14.33
CA ALA A 242 19.57 -3.59 14.16
C ALA A 242 18.69 -3.15 15.34
N LEU A 243 17.83 -4.05 15.85
CA LEU A 243 16.98 -3.85 17.01
C LEU A 243 17.80 -3.54 18.27
N GLY A 244 18.74 -4.43 18.63
CA GLY A 244 19.57 -4.23 19.82
C GLY A 244 20.44 -2.98 19.76
N LYS A 245 20.85 -2.57 18.56
CA LYS A 245 21.62 -1.33 18.35
C LYS A 245 20.75 -0.07 18.41
N ALA A 246 19.52 -0.12 17.91
CA ALA A 246 18.60 1.01 17.90
C ALA A 246 17.96 1.27 19.27
N TYR A 247 17.79 0.23 20.08
CA TYR A 247 17.11 0.26 21.37
C TYR A 247 18.01 -0.25 22.51
N THR A 248 19.30 0.05 22.42
CA THR A 248 20.30 -0.30 23.43
C THR A 248 19.85 0.13 24.83
N GLY A 249 19.96 -0.79 25.79
CA GLY A 249 19.50 -0.59 27.17
C GLY A 249 18.00 -0.80 27.39
N ILE A 250 17.23 -1.12 26.34
CA ILE A 250 15.78 -1.39 26.43
C ILE A 250 15.49 -2.83 26.00
N PHE A 251 15.90 -3.22 24.79
CA PHE A 251 15.81 -4.60 24.29
C PHE A 251 16.97 -4.91 23.35
N ASP A 252 17.55 -6.11 23.49
CA ASP A 252 18.67 -6.60 22.69
C ASP A 252 18.27 -7.69 21.68
N SER A 253 17.02 -8.16 21.76
CA SER A 253 16.52 -9.32 21.03
C SER A 253 15.02 -9.23 20.75
N PRO A 254 14.52 -9.93 19.71
CA PRO A 254 13.09 -10.07 19.47
C PRO A 254 12.33 -10.66 20.66
N ALA A 255 12.93 -11.57 21.43
CA ALA A 255 12.29 -12.14 22.62
C ALA A 255 12.05 -11.08 23.71
N GLN A 256 13.03 -10.23 24.02
CA GLN A 256 12.84 -9.13 24.98
C GLN A 256 11.87 -8.06 24.47
N LEU A 257 11.87 -7.77 23.16
CA LEU A 257 10.86 -6.89 22.56
C LEU A 257 9.46 -7.47 22.73
N GLU A 258 9.29 -8.76 22.44
CA GLU A 258 8.01 -9.45 22.63
C GLU A 258 7.53 -9.38 24.07
N GLU A 259 8.39 -9.67 25.05
CA GLU A 259 8.04 -9.60 26.47
C GLU A 259 7.50 -8.23 26.86
N LYS A 260 8.24 -7.16 26.50
CA LYS A 260 7.87 -5.78 26.83
C LYS A 260 6.62 -5.31 26.10
N TRP A 261 6.50 -5.64 24.81
CA TRP A 261 5.32 -5.35 24.03
C TRP A 261 4.09 -6.07 24.61
N LEU A 262 4.20 -7.36 24.94
CA LEU A 262 3.13 -8.13 25.56
C LEU A 262 2.71 -7.56 26.91
N TYR A 263 3.67 -7.10 27.72
CA TYR A 263 3.37 -6.40 28.96
C TYR A 263 2.53 -5.13 28.70
N SER A 264 2.89 -4.35 27.68
CA SER A 264 2.22 -3.08 27.35
C SER A 264 0.82 -3.21 26.75
N VAL A 265 0.50 -4.34 26.13
CA VAL A 265 -0.84 -4.56 25.54
C VAL A 265 -1.80 -5.24 26.52
N LYS A 266 -1.28 -5.75 27.64
CA LYS A 266 -2.03 -6.41 28.72
C LYS A 266 -2.33 -5.50 29.91
N ASN A 267 -1.57 -4.41 30.09
CA ASN A 267 -1.70 -3.44 31.19
C ASN A 267 -1.83 -2.04 30.63
#